data_AF-A0A9E5KDL1-F1
#
_entry.id   AF-A0A9E5KDL1-F1
#
_cell.length_a   1.000
_cell.length_b   1.000
_cell.length_c   1.000
_cell.angle_alpha   90.00
_cell.angle_beta   90.00
_cell.angle_gamma   90.00
#
_symmetry.space_group_name_H-M   'P 1'
#
loop_
_entity.id
_entity.type
_entity.pdbx_description
1 polymer ?
#
loop_
_entity_poly.entity_id
_entity_poly.type
_entity_poly.pdbx_seq_one_letter_code
_entity_poly.pdbx_strand_id
1 'polypeptide(L)'
;MCWPNRGPIQQGTGTEEVILIPILALLIGAAITLLVKIDPITGANAQYLAVACLAGIDTVCGGIRSGLEGKFRNDVFLTGFVSNILIASGLAWLGDKIYINLFLAVALVFATRIFNNLSVIRRFGLTAVLDWRQRQKKKPSGPFENP
;
A
#
# COMPACT_ATOMS: atom_id res chain seq x y z
N MET A 1 29.09 -3.92 -40.79
CA MET A 1 27.73 -4.18 -40.29
C MET A 1 27.51 -3.32 -39.07
N CYS A 2 26.96 -2.12 -39.28
CA CYS A 2 26.66 -1.16 -38.23
C CYS A 2 25.22 -1.40 -37.76
N TRP A 3 25.07 -1.61 -36.45
CA TRP A 3 23.78 -1.64 -35.78
C TRP A 3 23.04 -0.30 -35.94
N PRO A 4 21.72 -0.25 -36.19
CA PRO A 4 21.01 1.00 -36.35
C PRO A 4 20.81 1.69 -35.00
N ASN A 5 21.06 2.99 -35.02
CA ASN A 5 20.85 3.98 -33.98
C ASN A 5 19.45 3.86 -33.36
N ARG A 6 19.36 3.37 -32.11
CA ARG A 6 18.13 3.49 -31.31
C ARG A 6 18.04 4.95 -30.87
N GLY A 7 17.10 5.69 -31.46
CA GLY A 7 16.78 7.06 -31.06
C GLY A 7 16.50 7.17 -29.55
N PRO A 8 16.61 8.36 -28.97
CA PRO A 8 16.42 8.56 -27.55
C PRO A 8 15.03 8.03 -27.16
N ILE A 9 15.02 7.12 -26.19
CA ILE A 9 13.79 6.68 -25.54
C ILE A 9 13.19 7.97 -24.97
N GLN A 10 12.05 8.40 -25.51
CA GLN A 10 11.36 9.60 -25.04
C GLN A 10 10.93 9.37 -23.58
N GLN A 11 11.81 9.77 -22.66
CA GLN A 11 11.51 9.98 -21.26
C GLN A 11 10.75 11.31 -21.19
N GLY A 12 9.43 11.26 -21.19
CA GLY A 12 8.64 12.48 -21.26
C GLY A 12 7.14 12.28 -21.21
N THR A 13 6.62 11.67 -20.15
CA THR A 13 5.26 11.93 -19.63
C THR A 13 5.28 11.76 -18.11
N GLY A 14 4.79 12.79 -17.42
CA GLY A 14 5.09 13.16 -16.03
C GLY A 14 4.89 12.10 -14.95
N THR A 15 5.81 12.09 -13.97
CA THR A 15 5.56 11.58 -12.62
C THR A 15 4.24 12.07 -12.02
N GLU A 16 3.76 13.24 -12.47
CA GLU A 16 2.45 13.78 -12.10
C GLU A 16 1.28 12.92 -12.58
N GLU A 17 1.32 12.35 -13.79
CA GLU A 17 0.21 11.53 -14.30
C GLU A 17 0.10 10.19 -13.59
N VAL A 18 1.24 9.61 -13.19
CA VAL A 18 1.28 8.33 -12.48
C VAL A 18 0.67 8.44 -11.08
N ILE A 19 0.80 9.60 -10.43
CA ILE A 19 0.19 9.89 -9.13
C ILE A 19 -1.28 10.34 -9.30
N LEU A 20 -1.60 11.01 -10.41
CA LEU A 20 -2.95 11.47 -10.71
C LEU A 20 -3.94 10.30 -10.86
N ILE A 21 -3.54 9.20 -11.52
CA ILE A 21 -4.40 8.02 -11.75
C ILE A 21 -4.96 7.42 -10.43
N PRO A 22 -4.15 7.04 -9.42
CA PRO A 22 -4.67 6.47 -8.16
C PRO A 22 -5.46 7.49 -7.33
N ILE A 23 -5.09 8.79 -7.36
CA ILE A 23 -5.87 9.84 -6.69
C ILE A 23 -7.24 9.99 -7.33
N LEU A 24 -7.30 10.03 -8.67
CA LEU A 24 -8.56 10.12 -9.41
C LEU A 24 -9.42 8.88 -9.15
N ALA A 25 -8.83 7.68 -9.15
CA ALA A 25 -9.53 6.43 -8.83
C ALA A 25 -10.11 6.44 -7.40
N LEU A 26 -9.37 6.96 -6.42
CA LEU A 26 -9.85 7.11 -5.05
C LEU A 26 -11.00 8.12 -4.96
N LEU A 27 -10.87 9.28 -5.60
CA LEU A 27 -11.90 10.32 -5.63
C LEU A 27 -13.17 9.81 -6.32
N ILE A 28 -13.05 9.11 -7.44
CA ILE A 28 -14.18 8.51 -8.16
C ILE A 28 -14.85 7.46 -7.28
N GLY A 29 -14.09 6.55 -6.66
CA GLY A 29 -14.66 5.53 -5.76
C GLY A 29 -15.39 6.13 -4.56
N ALA A 30 -14.81 7.16 -3.94
CA ALA A 30 -15.44 7.88 -2.84
C ALA A 30 -16.69 8.64 -3.29
N ALA A 31 -16.63 9.35 -4.42
CA ALA A 31 -17.76 10.08 -4.98
C ALA A 31 -18.92 9.15 -5.34
N ILE A 32 -18.64 8.02 -5.98
CA ILE A 32 -19.66 7.00 -6.29
C ILE A 32 -20.36 6.53 -5.00
N THR A 33 -19.58 6.22 -3.95
CA THR A 33 -20.14 5.73 -2.67
C THR A 33 -20.98 6.79 -1.95
N LEU A 34 -20.63 8.08 -2.08
CA LEU A 34 -21.37 9.18 -1.45
C LEU A 34 -22.60 9.62 -2.25
N LEU A 35 -22.54 9.56 -3.59
CA LEU A 35 -23.62 9.98 -4.48
C LEU A 35 -24.70 8.92 -4.65
N VAL A 36 -24.30 7.65 -4.66
CA VAL A 36 -25.26 6.55 -4.60
C VAL A 36 -25.72 6.45 -3.15
N LYS A 37 -27.00 6.70 -2.89
CA LYS A 37 -27.62 6.45 -1.57
C LYS A 37 -27.69 4.93 -1.34
N ILE A 38 -26.54 4.31 -1.08
CA ILE A 38 -26.46 2.90 -0.72
C ILE A 38 -26.96 2.80 0.71
N ASP A 39 -28.04 2.03 0.91
CA ASP A 39 -28.50 1.72 2.26
C ASP A 39 -27.36 1.10 3.07
N PRO A 40 -27.29 1.37 4.39
CA PRO A 40 -26.24 0.80 5.22
C PRO A 40 -26.17 -0.71 5.03
N ILE A 41 -25.00 -1.21 4.62
CA ILE A 41 -24.77 -2.63 4.47
C ILE A 41 -24.83 -3.23 5.88
N THR A 42 -25.84 -4.04 6.15
CA THR A 42 -26.11 -4.63 7.47
C THR A 42 -25.89 -6.14 7.45
N GLY A 43 -25.74 -6.73 8.63
CA GLY A 43 -25.59 -8.18 8.80
C GLY A 43 -24.31 -8.75 8.17
N ALA A 44 -24.42 -9.92 7.55
CA ALA A 44 -23.29 -10.68 7.02
C ALA A 44 -22.57 -9.96 5.86
N ASN A 45 -23.30 -9.18 5.05
CA ASN A 45 -22.71 -8.43 3.93
C ASN A 45 -21.70 -7.37 4.40
N ALA A 46 -21.94 -6.79 5.58
CA ALA A 46 -21.05 -5.79 6.17
C ALA A 46 -19.70 -6.43 6.54
N GLN A 47 -19.75 -7.66 7.03
CA GLN A 47 -18.55 -8.43 7.40
C GLN A 47 -17.70 -8.77 6.18
N TYR A 48 -18.33 -9.14 5.05
CA TYR A 48 -17.61 -9.45 3.81
C TYR A 48 -16.89 -8.23 3.25
N LEU A 49 -17.56 -7.07 3.27
CA LEU A 49 -16.96 -5.80 2.87
C LEU A 49 -15.83 -5.40 3.83
N ALA A 50 -16.03 -5.57 5.15
CA ALA A 50 -15.02 -5.21 6.14
C ALA A 50 -13.71 -6.00 5.92
N VAL A 51 -13.77 -7.31 5.68
CA VAL A 51 -12.55 -8.10 5.38
C VAL A 51 -11.99 -7.80 3.99
N ALA A 52 -12.83 -7.46 3.01
CA ALA A 52 -12.38 -6.98 1.70
C ALA A 52 -11.52 -5.71 1.86
N CYS A 53 -12.03 -4.72 2.58
CA CYS A 53 -11.31 -3.49 2.87
C CYS A 53 -10.01 -3.76 3.64
N LEU A 54 -10.05 -4.65 4.64
CA LEU A 54 -8.88 -5.04 5.42
C LEU A 54 -7.79 -5.67 4.53
N ALA A 55 -8.17 -6.55 3.60
CA ALA A 55 -7.24 -7.18 2.64
C ALA A 55 -6.63 -6.16 1.66
N GLY A 56 -7.43 -5.17 1.24
CA GLY A 56 -6.96 -4.03 0.45
C GLY A 56 -5.92 -3.21 1.21
N ILE A 57 -6.19 -2.87 2.48
CA ILE A 57 -5.27 -2.13 3.35
C ILE A 57 -3.97 -2.90 3.56
N ASP A 58 -4.03 -4.22 3.81
CA ASP A 58 -2.81 -5.05 3.93
C ASP A 58 -1.95 -4.95 2.66
N THR A 59 -2.57 -5.04 1.49
CA THR A 59 -1.84 -4.99 0.23
C THR A 59 -1.23 -3.60 -0.01
N VAL A 60 -1.92 -2.52 0.35
CA VAL A 60 -1.37 -1.15 0.32
C VAL A 60 -0.18 -1.01 1.27
N CYS A 61 -0.29 -1.50 2.51
CA CYS A 61 0.83 -1.52 3.46
C CYS A 61 2.02 -2.33 2.92
N GLY A 62 1.76 -3.48 2.31
CA GLY A 62 2.77 -4.30 1.64
C GLY A 62 3.43 -3.56 0.48
N GLY A 63 2.66 -2.86 -0.34
CA GLY A 63 3.14 -2.02 -1.44
C GLY A 63 4.07 -0.91 -0.97
N ILE A 64 3.67 -0.16 0.07
CA ILE A 64 4.51 0.89 0.69
C ILE A 64 5.82 0.28 1.20
N ARG A 65 5.75 -0.84 1.92
CA ARG A 65 6.93 -1.55 2.41
C ARG A 65 7.86 -1.95 1.26
N SER A 66 7.35 -2.59 0.21
CA SER A 66 8.14 -3.00 -0.95
C SER A 66 8.73 -1.82 -1.70
N GLY A 67 8.04 -0.67 -1.71
CA GLY A 67 8.55 0.60 -2.22
C GLY A 67 9.76 1.10 -1.43
N LEU A 68 9.68 1.09 -0.09
CA LEU A 68 10.81 1.44 0.78
C LEU A 68 12.00 0.49 0.65
N GLU A 69 11.73 -0.80 0.39
CA GLU A 69 12.77 -1.81 0.14
C GLU A 69 13.34 -1.77 -1.30
N GLY A 70 12.83 -0.91 -2.19
CA GLY A 70 13.26 -0.83 -3.60
C GLY A 70 12.87 -2.06 -4.45
N LYS A 71 11.92 -2.87 -3.98
CA LYS A 71 11.47 -4.12 -4.61
C LYS A 71 10.02 -4.04 -5.09
N PHE A 72 9.50 -2.85 -5.30
CA PHE A 72 8.12 -2.66 -5.72
C PHE A 72 7.90 -3.16 -7.14
N ARG A 73 6.87 -3.99 -7.30
CA ARG A 73 6.48 -4.63 -8.56
C ARG A 73 4.98 -4.44 -8.76
N ASN A 74 4.61 -3.64 -9.76
CA ASN A 74 3.22 -3.25 -10.00
C ASN A 74 2.31 -4.43 -10.32
N ASP A 75 2.81 -5.40 -11.08
CA ASP A 75 2.13 -6.64 -11.43
C ASP A 75 1.79 -7.48 -10.18
N VAL A 76 2.76 -7.64 -9.28
CA VAL A 76 2.56 -8.38 -8.02
C VAL A 76 1.61 -7.62 -7.08
N PHE A 77 1.71 -6.30 -7.02
CA PHE A 77 0.81 -5.46 -6.22
C PHE A 77 -0.63 -5.58 -6.71
N LEU A 78 -0.88 -5.40 -8.01
CA LEU A 78 -2.23 -5.38 -8.57
C LEU A 78 -2.90 -6.76 -8.49
N THR A 79 -2.16 -7.82 -8.84
CA THR A 79 -2.65 -9.20 -8.72
C THR A 79 -2.93 -9.56 -7.26
N GLY A 80 -2.04 -9.18 -6.34
CA GLY A 80 -2.23 -9.37 -4.91
C GLY A 80 -3.44 -8.60 -4.36
N PHE A 81 -3.63 -7.34 -4.79
CA PHE A 81 -4.71 -6.50 -4.29
C PHE A 81 -6.08 -7.10 -4.63
N VAL A 82 -6.28 -7.45 -5.92
CA VAL A 82 -7.54 -8.02 -6.38
C VAL A 82 -7.75 -9.43 -5.82
N SER A 83 -6.76 -10.30 -5.89
CA SER A 83 -6.90 -11.68 -5.41
C SER A 83 -7.10 -11.75 -3.90
N ASN A 84 -6.38 -10.98 -3.09
CA ASN A 84 -6.53 -10.97 -1.63
C ASN A 84 -7.92 -10.48 -1.23
N ILE A 85 -8.44 -9.43 -1.89
CA ILE A 85 -9.80 -8.93 -1.66
C ILE A 85 -10.81 -10.03 -1.96
N LEU A 86 -10.75 -10.64 -3.14
CA LEU A 86 -11.69 -11.69 -3.55
C LEU A 86 -11.63 -12.90 -2.62
N ILE A 87 -10.43 -13.33 -2.23
CA ILE A 87 -10.24 -14.45 -1.29
C ILE A 87 -10.79 -14.08 0.09
N ALA A 88 -10.52 -12.87 0.61
CA ALA A 88 -11.00 -12.44 1.91
C ALA A 88 -12.53 -12.42 1.97
N SER A 89 -13.17 -11.75 0.99
CA SER A 89 -14.62 -11.68 0.87
C SER A 89 -15.23 -13.07 0.67
N GLY A 90 -14.61 -13.89 -0.20
CA GLY A 90 -15.05 -15.24 -0.50
C GLY A 90 -14.97 -16.17 0.71
N LEU A 91 -13.92 -16.09 1.51
CA LEU A 91 -13.78 -16.87 2.74
C LEU A 91 -14.79 -16.44 3.82
N ALA A 92 -15.04 -15.14 3.97
CA ALA A 92 -16.06 -14.69 4.92
C ALA A 92 -17.47 -15.10 4.48
N TRP A 93 -17.76 -15.01 3.18
CA TRP A 93 -19.00 -15.53 2.60
C TRP A 93 -19.13 -17.05 2.75
N LEU A 94 -18.06 -17.80 2.52
CA LEU A 94 -18.04 -19.24 2.69
C LEU A 94 -18.26 -19.63 4.16
N GLY A 95 -17.68 -18.89 5.10
CA GLY A 95 -17.88 -19.06 6.53
C GLY A 95 -19.35 -19.00 6.93
N ASP A 96 -20.07 -18.03 6.39
CA ASP A 96 -21.51 -17.90 6.60
C ASP A 96 -22.29 -19.12 6.09
N LYS A 97 -21.90 -19.69 4.93
CA LYS A 97 -22.54 -20.89 4.37
C LYS A 97 -22.29 -22.17 5.17
N ILE A 98 -21.16 -22.26 5.87
CA ILE A 98 -20.81 -23.41 6.71
C ILE A 98 -21.09 -23.18 8.19
N TYR A 99 -21.71 -22.05 8.55
CA TYR A 99 -21.99 -21.63 9.94
C TYR A 99 -20.75 -21.53 10.84
N ILE A 100 -19.57 -21.24 10.27
CA ILE A 100 -18.31 -21.03 11.00
C ILE A 100 -17.87 -19.57 10.84
N ASN A 101 -17.35 -18.97 11.92
CA ASN A 101 -16.87 -17.59 11.92
C ASN A 101 -15.50 -17.42 11.23
N LEU A 102 -15.44 -17.69 9.91
CA LEU A 102 -14.24 -17.43 9.10
C LEU A 102 -13.92 -15.94 9.00
N PHE A 103 -14.92 -15.06 9.18
CA PHE A 103 -14.70 -13.61 9.26
C PHE A 103 -13.59 -13.28 10.26
N LEU A 104 -13.67 -13.80 11.49
CA LEU A 104 -12.68 -13.52 12.53
C LEU A 104 -11.30 -14.11 12.18
N ALA A 105 -11.25 -15.31 11.62
CA ALA A 105 -10.00 -15.95 11.21
C ALA A 105 -9.30 -15.14 10.10
N VAL A 106 -10.05 -14.75 9.07
CA VAL A 106 -9.57 -13.93 7.96
C VAL A 106 -9.10 -12.57 8.47
N ALA A 107 -9.91 -11.91 9.30
CA ALA A 107 -9.58 -10.62 9.88
C ALA A 107 -8.28 -10.68 10.70
N LEU A 108 -8.09 -11.73 11.50
CA LEU A 108 -6.88 -11.93 12.28
C LEU A 108 -5.66 -12.13 11.39
N VAL A 109 -5.74 -12.97 10.35
CA VAL A 109 -4.63 -13.20 9.42
C VAL A 109 -4.20 -11.90 8.75
N PHE A 110 -5.14 -11.13 8.20
CA PHE A 110 -4.81 -9.84 7.59
C PHE A 110 -4.30 -8.82 8.61
N ALA A 111 -4.86 -8.77 9.82
CA ALA A 111 -4.36 -7.89 10.87
C ALA A 111 -2.89 -8.20 11.22
N THR A 112 -2.52 -9.47 11.33
CA THR A 112 -1.12 -9.85 11.59
C THR A 112 -0.19 -9.44 10.46
N ARG A 113 -0.63 -9.56 9.20
CA ARG A 113 0.13 -9.11 8.02
C ARG A 113 0.30 -7.59 8.00
N ILE A 114 -0.76 -6.85 8.31
CA ILE A 114 -0.73 -5.38 8.44
C ILE A 114 0.28 -4.98 9.52
N PHE A 115 0.19 -5.55 10.72
CA PHE A 115 1.12 -5.23 11.81
C PHE A 115 2.58 -5.57 11.46
N ASN A 116 2.80 -6.67 10.75
CA ASN A 116 4.13 -7.03 10.28
C ASN A 116 4.67 -6.00 9.28
N ASN A 117 3.86 -5.60 8.29
CA ASN A 117 4.23 -4.58 7.31
C ASN A 117 4.50 -3.23 7.99
N LEU A 118 3.66 -2.82 8.95
CA LEU A 118 3.85 -1.60 9.74
C LEU A 118 5.12 -1.66 10.60
N SER A 119 5.45 -2.80 11.20
CA SER A 119 6.68 -2.98 11.97
C SER A 119 7.93 -2.71 11.13
N VAL A 120 7.94 -3.22 9.89
CA VAL A 120 9.03 -2.98 8.94
C VAL A 120 9.10 -1.51 8.53
N ILE A 121 7.97 -0.90 8.15
CA ILE A 121 7.91 0.52 7.78
C ILE A 121 8.42 1.41 8.92
N ARG A 122 7.97 1.13 10.16
CA ARG A 122 8.42 1.84 11.37
C ARG A 122 9.93 1.75 11.54
N ARG A 123 10.53 0.57 11.32
CA ARG A 123 11.98 0.38 11.42
C ARG A 123 12.72 1.24 10.40
N PHE A 124 12.27 1.25 9.14
CA PHE A 124 12.85 2.11 8.10
C PHE A 124 12.77 3.60 8.47
N GLY A 125 11.61 4.05 8.95
CA GLY A 125 11.43 5.42 9.42
C GLY A 125 12.36 5.77 10.58
N LEU A 126 12.51 4.88 11.56
CA LEU A 126 13.40 5.11 12.70
C LEU A 126 14.87 5.20 12.28
N THR A 127 15.35 4.29 11.43
CA THR A 127 16.72 4.33 10.91
C THR A 127 16.98 5.62 10.15
N ALA A 128 16.07 6.04 9.27
CA ALA A 128 16.19 7.30 8.54
C ALA A 128 16.27 8.54 9.48
N VAL A 129 15.46 8.56 10.54
CA VAL A 129 15.48 9.64 11.54
C VAL A 129 16.78 9.66 12.34
N LEU A 130 17.30 8.49 12.74
CA LEU A 130 18.57 8.38 13.46
C LEU A 130 19.73 8.86 12.59
N ASP A 131 19.77 8.47 11.32
CA ASP A 131 20.79 8.90 10.37
C ASP A 131 20.74 10.42 10.14
N TRP A 132 19.53 11.00 10.02
CA TRP A 132 19.34 12.44 9.92
C TRP A 132 19.87 13.19 11.15
N ARG A 133 19.62 12.67 12.37
CA ARG A 133 20.13 13.27 13.61
C ARG A 133 21.66 13.22 13.71
N GLN A 134 22.30 12.16 13.21
CA GLN A 134 23.76 12.05 13.20
C GLN A 134 24.40 13.07 12.24
N ARG A 135 23.77 13.34 11.09
CA ARG A 135 24.25 14.36 10.15
C ARG A 135 24.24 15.76 10.76
N GLN A 136 23.22 16.08 11.57
CA GLN A 136 23.13 17.36 12.29
C GLN A 136 24.27 17.55 13.32
N LYS A 137 24.69 16.47 14.00
CA LYS A 137 25.80 16.52 14.97
C LYS A 137 27.19 16.61 14.33
N LYS A 138 27.33 16.26 13.04
CA LYS A 138 28.61 16.28 12.30
C LYS A 138 28.92 17.58 11.57
N LYS A 139 28.08 18.63 11.69
CA LYS A 139 28.42 19.95 11.13
C LYS A 139 29.64 20.49 11.90
N PRO A 140 30.82 20.61 11.27
CA PRO A 140 32.03 21.00 11.99
C PRO A 140 31.84 22.43 12.52
N SER A 141 32.04 22.61 13.83
CA SER A 141 32.44 23.90 14.39
C SER A 141 33.66 24.37 13.59
N GLY A 142 33.49 25.48 12.87
CA GLY A 142 34.39 25.89 11.79
C GLY A 142 35.85 26.04 12.22
N PRO A 143 36.81 25.74 11.34
CA PRO A 143 38.22 26.05 11.57
C PRO A 143 38.46 27.53 11.23
N PHE A 144 38.09 28.44 12.13
CA PHE A 144 38.54 29.83 12.10
C PHE A 144 38.91 30.29 13.50
N GLU A 145 39.84 29.58 14.13
CA GLU A 145 40.61 30.16 15.22
C GLU A 145 41.99 29.49 15.24
N ASN A 146 42.96 30.19 14.66
CA ASN A 146 44.36 30.12 15.05
C ASN A 146 44.97 31.52 14.82
N PRO A 147 45.83 31.98 15.75
CA PRO A 147 46.07 33.38 16.10
C PRO A 147 46.81 34.21 15.04
#